data_AF-A0A672HK49-F1
#
_entry.id   AF-A0A672HK49-F1
#
_cell.length_a   1.000
_cell.length_b   1.000
_cell.length_c   1.000
_cell.angle_alpha   90.00
_cell.angle_beta   90.00
_cell.angle_gamma   90.00
#
_symmetry.space_group_name_H-M   'P 1'
#
loop_
_entity.id
_entity.type
_entity.pdbx_description
1 polymer ?
#
loop_
_entity_poly.entity_id
_entity_poly.type
_entity_poly.pdbx_seq_one_letter_code
_entity_poly.pdbx_strand_id
1 'polypeptide(L)'
;MLFCHSQPESYHHQHSAGYIRDALAPFLKSEESRLLARSDARGAPFHYVLCAATSPAVKLQEETLTYLNQGQSYEIRMLNRKLVEYTDISSKYVKSIVRVVFHDRRLQYMEHQQLEGWRWNRPGDRILDVDVPLSVGIVEPRSHPLHLNTIEFLWDPVKNASVFIQVNCISTEFTPRKHGGEKGVPFRIQVDTFTTNEHGEYMEHVHSSSCQVKVFKPKGADRKLKTDREKMDKKAPQDREKYQPSHDTTLLKECSPWPHALNLTGHSSAPSPVYHSSSTPCGFPEGNCSPNKQEDLFMTSCSDHLLPSCSPQDTQQWLHRHRFSPYSRLFCSFSGADLLRMSREDLIQICGPADGIRLFNTMKGSVGGIFSGETVFIDSWFYHTEQLVEDGDESEMWWLCQEN
;
A
#
# COMPACT_ATOMS: atom_id res chain seq x y z
N MET A 1 20.00 5.92 -69.41
CA MET A 1 18.76 5.92 -68.59
C MET A 1 19.01 5.09 -67.35
N LEU A 2 18.51 5.57 -66.22
CA LEU A 2 18.49 4.99 -64.86
C LEU A 2 19.77 5.14 -64.02
N PHE A 3 19.76 6.17 -63.17
CA PHE A 3 20.65 6.36 -62.02
C PHE A 3 20.06 5.63 -60.81
N CYS A 4 20.86 4.81 -60.12
CA CYS A 4 20.52 4.22 -58.83
C CYS A 4 20.58 5.27 -57.71
N HIS A 5 19.53 5.38 -56.90
CA HIS A 5 19.52 6.06 -55.61
C HIS A 5 19.88 5.07 -54.50
N SER A 6 20.90 5.37 -53.72
CA SER A 6 21.24 4.71 -52.45
C SER A 6 20.70 5.54 -51.28
N GLN A 7 20.00 4.86 -50.35
CA GLN A 7 19.41 5.42 -49.12
C GLN A 7 20.46 6.04 -48.18
N PRO A 8 20.09 7.00 -47.30
CA PRO A 8 20.97 7.47 -46.24
C PRO A 8 20.83 6.63 -44.95
N GLU A 9 21.99 6.37 -44.32
CA GLU A 9 22.16 5.66 -43.05
C GLU A 9 21.82 6.53 -41.82
N SER A 10 21.39 5.86 -40.76
CA SER A 10 20.93 6.37 -39.47
C SER A 10 22.09 6.80 -38.56
N TYR A 11 22.10 8.05 -38.08
CA TYR A 11 23.04 8.50 -37.04
C TYR A 11 22.57 8.06 -35.64
N HIS A 12 23.37 7.22 -34.98
CA HIS A 12 23.25 6.85 -33.56
C HIS A 12 23.59 8.04 -32.65
N HIS A 13 22.67 8.39 -31.74
CA HIS A 13 22.89 9.34 -30.65
C HIS A 13 23.11 8.55 -29.35
N GLN A 14 24.36 8.15 -29.05
CA GLN A 14 24.66 7.25 -27.92
C GLN A 14 25.77 7.75 -26.98
N HIS A 15 26.19 9.01 -27.06
CA HIS A 15 27.38 9.49 -26.34
C HIS A 15 27.16 10.45 -25.16
N SER A 16 25.92 10.83 -24.80
CA SER A 16 25.71 11.81 -23.71
C SER A 16 25.58 11.21 -22.30
N ALA A 17 25.26 9.91 -22.15
CA ALA A 17 24.99 9.32 -20.83
C ALA A 17 26.26 8.93 -20.05
N GLY A 18 27.38 8.67 -20.75
CA GLY A 18 28.63 8.21 -20.12
C GLY A 18 29.38 9.33 -19.38
N TYR A 19 29.32 10.56 -19.87
CA TYR A 19 30.13 11.67 -19.34
C TYR A 19 29.63 12.20 -17.99
N ILE A 20 28.31 12.12 -17.75
CA ILE A 20 27.71 12.49 -16.45
C ILE A 20 28.06 11.42 -15.38
N ARG A 21 28.26 10.16 -15.78
CA ARG A 21 28.53 9.03 -14.88
C ARG A 21 29.88 9.13 -14.17
N ASP A 22 30.93 9.55 -14.88
CA ASP A 22 32.28 9.63 -14.32
C ASP A 22 32.50 10.90 -13.47
N ALA A 23 31.75 11.97 -13.74
CA ALA A 23 31.81 13.20 -12.96
C ALA A 23 31.10 13.09 -11.59
N LEU A 24 30.13 12.18 -11.44
CA LEU A 24 29.38 11.99 -10.19
C LEU A 24 30.05 10.99 -9.22
N ALA A 25 30.87 10.06 -9.71
CA ALA A 25 31.51 9.03 -8.87
C ALA A 25 32.37 9.57 -7.70
N PRO A 26 33.15 10.67 -7.85
CA PRO A 26 33.89 11.25 -6.73
C PRO A 26 32.99 11.98 -5.72
N PHE A 27 31.93 12.65 -6.21
CA PHE A 27 30.96 13.36 -5.37
C PHE A 27 30.12 12.39 -4.53
N LEU A 28 29.68 11.30 -5.15
CA LEU A 28 28.94 10.21 -4.50
C LEU A 28 29.75 9.57 -3.37
N LYS A 29 31.04 9.27 -3.60
CA LYS A 29 31.95 8.73 -2.55
C LYS A 29 32.15 9.71 -1.39
N SER A 30 32.25 11.01 -1.69
CA SER A 30 32.41 12.06 -0.67
C SER A 30 31.15 12.22 0.19
N GLU A 31 29.97 12.24 -0.42
CA GLU A 31 28.70 12.37 0.30
C GLU A 31 28.36 11.13 1.13
N GLU A 32 28.61 9.94 0.57
CA GLU A 32 28.50 8.66 1.28
C GLU A 32 29.44 8.62 2.50
N SER A 33 30.69 9.04 2.35
CA SER A 33 31.65 9.14 3.46
C SER A 33 31.22 10.14 4.55
N ARG A 34 30.59 11.26 4.18
CA ARG A 34 30.05 12.25 5.14
C ARG A 34 28.81 11.74 5.86
N LEU A 35 27.94 10.98 5.19
CA LEU A 35 26.80 10.31 5.79
C LEU A 35 27.24 9.17 6.71
N LEU A 36 28.30 8.44 6.32
CA LEU A 36 28.97 7.43 7.13
C LEU A 36 29.57 8.03 8.42
N ALA A 37 30.14 9.23 8.36
CA ALA A 37 30.73 9.91 9.51
C ALA A 37 29.72 10.57 10.49
N ARG A 38 28.47 10.80 10.09
CA ARG A 38 27.44 11.48 10.92
C ARG A 38 26.61 10.56 11.82
N SER A 39 26.77 9.23 11.76
CA SER A 39 25.97 8.28 12.57
C SER A 39 26.84 7.70 13.69
N ASP A 40 26.34 7.79 14.93
CA ASP A 40 27.03 7.42 16.17
C ASP A 40 27.24 5.89 16.28
N ALA A 41 28.22 5.50 17.10
CA ALA A 41 28.91 4.20 17.16
C ALA A 41 28.08 2.97 17.61
N ARG A 42 26.74 2.99 17.44
CA ARG A 42 25.83 1.83 17.60
C ARG A 42 24.89 1.71 16.39
N GLY A 43 25.45 1.86 15.18
CA GLY A 43 24.66 2.02 13.96
C GLY A 43 23.91 0.75 13.53
N ALA A 44 22.65 0.94 13.12
CA ALA A 44 21.86 -0.06 12.43
C ALA A 44 22.59 -0.57 11.17
N PRO A 45 22.40 -1.85 10.78
CA PRO A 45 23.16 -2.47 9.70
C PRO A 45 22.93 -1.79 8.33
N PHE A 46 21.67 -1.40 8.08
CA PHE A 46 21.25 -0.78 6.84
C PHE A 46 20.91 0.69 7.08
N HIS A 47 21.25 1.55 6.13
CA HIS A 47 20.84 2.94 6.07
C HIS A 47 20.23 3.21 4.71
N TYR A 48 19.18 4.03 4.69
CA TYR A 48 18.52 4.40 3.45
C TYR A 48 18.48 5.91 3.33
N VAL A 49 18.77 6.40 2.14
CA VAL A 49 18.83 7.84 1.86
C VAL A 49 17.90 8.11 0.68
N LEU A 50 16.83 8.85 0.95
CA LEU A 50 15.98 9.41 -0.10
C LEU A 50 16.68 10.65 -0.66
N CYS A 51 17.01 10.65 -1.94
CA CYS A 51 17.66 11.76 -2.64
C CYS A 51 16.66 12.87 -2.98
N ALA A 52 16.07 13.46 -1.94
CA ALA A 52 15.21 14.62 -2.01
C ALA A 52 15.42 15.51 -0.78
N ALA A 53 15.28 16.83 -0.96
CA ALA A 53 15.63 17.79 0.08
C ALA A 53 14.61 17.84 1.23
N THR A 54 15.10 17.94 2.46
CA THR A 54 14.25 18.16 3.64
C THR A 54 13.75 19.61 3.69
N SER A 55 12.52 19.79 4.15
CA SER A 55 11.91 21.10 4.32
C SER A 55 12.61 21.92 5.41
N PRO A 56 12.95 23.20 5.14
CA PRO A 56 13.51 24.11 6.14
C PRO A 56 12.47 24.59 7.16
N ALA A 57 11.18 24.31 6.93
CA ALA A 57 10.07 24.85 7.73
C ALA A 57 9.59 23.90 8.84
N VAL A 58 10.37 22.88 9.18
CA VAL A 58 10.06 21.91 10.23
C VAL A 58 10.72 22.31 11.54
N LYS A 59 10.01 22.24 12.66
CA LYS A 59 10.57 22.58 13.99
C LYS A 59 11.59 21.53 14.47
N LEU A 60 12.50 21.91 15.36
CA LEU A 60 13.52 21.01 15.93
C LEU A 60 12.95 19.75 16.61
N GLN A 61 11.79 19.87 17.24
CA GLN A 61 11.13 18.78 17.98
C GLN A 61 10.28 17.87 17.08
N GLU A 62 10.07 18.25 15.83
CA GLU A 62 9.28 17.49 14.86
C GLU A 62 10.19 16.59 14.02
N GLU A 63 9.63 15.56 13.40
CA GLU A 63 10.39 14.74 12.45
C GLU A 63 10.61 15.51 11.14
N THR A 64 11.78 15.34 10.52
CA THR A 64 12.08 15.90 9.19
C THR A 64 11.02 15.53 8.18
N LEU A 65 10.62 16.50 7.35
CA LEU A 65 9.59 16.33 6.32
C LEU A 65 10.17 16.62 4.94
N THR A 66 9.91 15.73 3.98
CA THR A 66 10.36 15.86 2.59
C THR A 66 9.19 16.16 1.67
N TYR A 67 9.39 17.00 0.66
CA TYR A 67 8.34 17.30 -0.33
C TYR A 67 8.63 16.57 -1.63
N LEU A 68 7.65 15.81 -2.12
CA LEU A 68 7.74 15.05 -3.35
C LEU A 68 6.67 15.53 -4.34
N ASN A 69 6.94 15.40 -5.64
CA ASN A 69 5.99 15.64 -6.70
C ASN A 69 5.35 14.32 -7.15
N GLN A 70 4.04 14.36 -7.37
CA GLN A 70 3.26 13.24 -7.90
C GLN A 70 3.88 12.71 -9.20
N GLY A 71 4.12 11.40 -9.28
CA GLY A 71 4.62 10.71 -10.48
C GLY A 71 6.06 11.03 -10.86
N GLN A 72 6.79 11.83 -10.09
CA GLN A 72 8.21 12.06 -10.31
C GLN A 72 9.04 10.93 -9.68
N SER A 73 10.05 10.44 -10.41
CA SER A 73 10.98 9.42 -9.90
C SER A 73 11.95 10.04 -8.88
N TYR A 74 12.05 9.42 -7.70
CA TYR A 74 12.99 9.78 -6.65
C TYR A 74 13.84 8.57 -6.27
N GLU A 75 15.16 8.77 -6.16
CA GLU A 75 16.10 7.73 -5.77
C GLU A 75 16.07 7.48 -4.25
N ILE A 76 16.03 6.22 -3.85
CA ILE A 76 16.37 5.75 -2.52
C ILE A 76 17.65 4.92 -2.65
N ARG A 77 18.74 5.38 -2.02
CA ARG A 77 20.01 4.65 -1.95
C ARG A 77 20.00 3.70 -0.76
N MET A 78 20.42 2.46 -0.99
CA MET A 78 20.58 1.44 0.05
C MET A 78 22.06 1.34 0.42
N LEU A 79 22.39 1.57 1.69
CA LEU A 79 23.75 1.57 2.21
C LEU A 79 23.88 0.55 3.34
N ASN A 80 24.94 -0.25 3.33
CA ASN A 80 25.28 -1.18 4.41
C ASN A 80 26.55 -0.70 5.13
N ARG A 81 26.47 -0.42 6.45
CA ARG A 81 27.63 0.03 7.24
C ARG A 81 28.41 -1.10 7.89
N LYS A 82 27.80 -2.28 8.00
CA LYS A 82 28.36 -3.45 8.69
C LYS A 82 28.76 -4.53 7.69
N LEU A 83 29.52 -4.14 6.66
CA LEU A 83 29.99 -5.05 5.61
C LEU A 83 30.68 -6.32 6.16
N VAL A 84 31.30 -6.21 7.35
CA VAL A 84 32.10 -7.26 7.99
C VAL A 84 31.29 -8.20 8.90
N GLU A 85 30.14 -7.77 9.47
CA GLU A 85 29.32 -8.65 10.35
C GLU A 85 28.30 -9.48 9.57
N TYR A 86 28.02 -9.12 8.31
CA TYR A 86 27.01 -9.78 7.46
C TYR A 86 27.61 -10.64 6.35
N THR A 87 28.92 -10.89 6.38
CA THR A 87 29.52 -11.98 5.58
C THR A 87 29.00 -13.36 5.99
N ASP A 88 28.36 -13.46 7.17
CA ASP A 88 27.68 -14.67 7.66
C ASP A 88 26.21 -14.78 7.19
N ILE A 89 25.66 -13.80 6.46
CA ILE A 89 24.39 -14.04 5.75
C ILE A 89 24.69 -15.05 4.65
N SER A 90 24.18 -16.28 4.80
CA SER A 90 24.33 -17.34 3.80
C SER A 90 23.73 -16.95 2.42
N SER A 91 22.84 -15.96 2.39
CA SER A 91 22.22 -15.43 1.18
C SER A 91 23.01 -14.27 0.55
N LYS A 92 23.30 -14.43 -0.74
CA LYS A 92 23.91 -13.40 -1.61
C LYS A 92 23.11 -12.10 -1.70
N TYR A 93 21.79 -12.15 -1.44
CA TYR A 93 20.88 -11.03 -1.55
C TYR A 93 20.05 -10.87 -0.28
N VAL A 94 19.53 -9.67 -0.07
CA VAL A 94 18.48 -9.37 0.91
C VAL A 94 17.24 -8.87 0.17
N LYS A 95 16.05 -9.08 0.76
CA LYS A 95 14.79 -8.54 0.23
C LYS A 95 14.45 -7.25 0.95
N SER A 96 14.15 -6.20 0.20
CA SER A 96 13.56 -4.98 0.75
C SER A 96 12.16 -4.79 0.23
N ILE A 97 11.28 -4.34 1.12
CA ILE A 97 9.91 -3.94 0.82
C ILE A 97 9.76 -2.45 1.13
N VAL A 98 9.37 -1.67 0.13
CA VAL A 98 9.11 -0.24 0.27
C VAL A 98 7.61 0.00 0.27
N ARG A 99 7.14 0.79 1.25
CA ARG A 99 5.71 1.08 1.44
C ARG A 99 5.47 2.58 1.61
N VAL A 100 4.39 3.06 1.01
CA VAL A 100 3.80 4.38 1.33
C VAL A 100 2.64 4.13 2.29
N VAL A 101 2.79 4.57 3.54
CA VAL A 101 1.76 4.41 4.59
C VAL A 101 1.36 5.75 5.16
N PHE A 102 0.18 5.84 5.78
CA PHE A 102 -0.23 7.06 6.45
C PHE A 102 0.63 7.34 7.69
N HIS A 103 1.00 8.60 7.92
CA HIS A 103 1.61 8.99 9.20
C HIS A 103 0.55 9.16 10.30
N ASP A 104 -0.64 9.65 9.94
CA ASP A 104 -1.75 9.87 10.86
C ASP A 104 -2.38 8.54 11.31
N ARG A 105 -2.47 8.33 12.63
CA ARG A 105 -2.94 7.08 13.24
C ARG A 105 -4.38 6.73 12.88
N ARG A 106 -5.25 7.73 12.73
CA ARG A 106 -6.65 7.51 12.33
C ARG A 106 -6.72 7.02 10.89
N LEU A 107 -5.91 7.60 10.01
CA LEU A 107 -5.83 7.17 8.62
C LEU A 107 -5.16 5.81 8.46
N GLN A 108 -4.21 5.44 9.33
CA GLN A 108 -3.68 4.08 9.38
C GLN A 108 -4.78 3.04 9.70
N TYR A 109 -5.66 3.33 10.66
CA TYR A 109 -6.78 2.43 10.99
C TYR A 109 -7.76 2.27 9.83
N MET A 110 -7.99 3.35 9.08
CA MET A 110 -8.87 3.37 7.91
C MET A 110 -8.10 3.15 6.59
N GLU A 111 -6.87 2.65 6.64
CA GLU A 111 -5.96 2.66 5.48
C GLU A 111 -6.59 1.92 4.30
N HIS A 112 -7.11 0.72 4.53
CA HIS A 112 -7.79 -0.06 3.50
C HIS A 112 -8.89 0.75 2.78
N GLN A 113 -9.79 1.40 3.53
CA GLN A 113 -10.84 2.24 2.97
C GLN A 113 -10.28 3.45 2.20
N GLN A 114 -9.21 4.07 2.68
CA GLN A 114 -8.58 5.21 2.00
C GLN A 114 -7.93 4.79 0.68
N LEU A 115 -7.20 3.66 0.67
CA LEU A 115 -6.56 3.15 -0.54
C LEU A 115 -7.59 2.65 -1.56
N GLU A 116 -8.67 2.01 -1.12
CA GLU A 116 -9.77 1.59 -2.00
C GLU A 116 -10.52 2.78 -2.58
N GLY A 117 -10.82 3.80 -1.76
CA GLY A 117 -11.41 5.04 -2.25
C GLY A 117 -10.51 5.75 -3.26
N TRP A 118 -9.19 5.70 -3.08
CA TRP A 118 -8.23 6.21 -4.06
C TRP A 118 -8.26 5.40 -5.36
N ARG A 119 -8.23 4.06 -5.27
CA ARG A 119 -8.28 3.13 -6.41
C ARG A 119 -9.53 3.33 -7.26
N TRP A 120 -10.68 3.52 -6.62
CA TRP A 120 -11.96 3.69 -7.32
C TRP A 120 -11.94 4.88 -8.27
N ASN A 121 -11.29 5.98 -7.87
CA ASN A 121 -11.19 7.19 -8.69
C ASN A 121 -10.06 7.13 -9.73
N ARG A 122 -9.26 6.07 -9.72
CA ARG A 122 -8.09 5.86 -10.59
C ARG A 122 -7.93 4.37 -10.95
N PRO A 123 -8.83 3.82 -11.77
CA PRO A 123 -8.73 2.43 -12.17
C PRO A 123 -7.42 2.18 -12.93
N GLY A 124 -6.66 1.18 -12.51
CA GLY A 124 -5.38 0.79 -13.12
C GLY A 124 -4.15 1.47 -12.54
N ASP A 125 -4.29 2.62 -11.87
CA ASP A 125 -3.16 3.30 -11.25
C ASP A 125 -2.74 2.62 -9.94
N ARG A 126 -1.44 2.74 -9.63
CA ARG A 126 -0.85 2.30 -8.36
C ARG A 126 -0.40 3.52 -7.56
N ILE A 127 -0.39 3.41 -6.24
CA ILE A 127 0.05 4.50 -5.35
C ILE A 127 1.58 4.62 -5.36
N LEU A 128 2.27 3.48 -5.39
CA LEU A 128 3.72 3.38 -5.38
C LEU A 128 4.16 2.48 -6.53
N ASP A 129 4.99 3.04 -7.41
CA ASP A 129 5.63 2.33 -8.52
C ASP A 129 7.15 2.41 -8.42
N VAL A 130 7.80 1.50 -9.15
CA VAL A 130 9.26 1.43 -9.32
C VAL A 130 9.63 1.79 -10.75
N ASP A 131 10.55 2.74 -10.88
CA ASP A 131 11.16 3.12 -12.15
C ASP A 131 12.40 2.22 -12.37
N VAL A 132 12.14 1.02 -12.92
CA VAL A 132 13.16 -0.01 -13.14
C VAL A 132 14.30 0.48 -14.04
N PRO A 133 14.06 1.19 -15.17
CA PRO A 133 15.14 1.70 -16.02
C PRO A 133 16.12 2.65 -15.32
N LEU A 134 15.68 3.40 -14.31
CA LEU A 134 16.56 4.29 -13.53
C LEU A 134 17.23 3.59 -12.34
N SER A 135 16.67 2.46 -11.88
CA SER A 135 17.16 1.73 -10.71
C SER A 135 18.46 0.96 -10.99
N VAL A 136 19.32 0.85 -9.97
CA VAL A 136 20.65 0.25 -10.09
C VAL A 136 20.84 -0.81 -9.01
N GLY A 137 21.31 -2.00 -9.39
CA GLY A 137 21.68 -3.05 -8.44
C GLY A 137 20.51 -3.77 -7.76
N ILE A 138 19.26 -3.45 -8.12
CA ILE A 138 18.07 -4.21 -7.70
C ILE A 138 17.81 -5.38 -8.66
N VAL A 139 17.22 -6.44 -8.13
CA VAL A 139 16.90 -7.69 -8.82
C VAL A 139 15.47 -8.09 -8.48
N GLU A 140 14.76 -8.66 -9.45
CA GLU A 140 13.36 -9.11 -9.29
C GLU A 140 12.44 -8.05 -8.65
N PRO A 141 12.32 -6.83 -9.22
CA PRO A 141 11.34 -5.87 -8.74
C PRO A 141 9.92 -6.43 -8.95
N ARG A 142 9.11 -6.44 -7.90
CA ARG A 142 7.72 -6.92 -7.93
C ARG A 142 6.79 -5.88 -7.33
N SER A 143 5.61 -5.78 -7.94
CA SER A 143 4.53 -4.87 -7.56
C SER A 143 3.24 -5.66 -7.60
N HIS A 144 2.75 -6.09 -6.43
CA HIS A 144 1.57 -6.94 -6.37
C HIS A 144 0.30 -6.13 -6.73
N PRO A 145 -0.57 -6.59 -7.64
CA PRO A 145 -1.73 -5.81 -8.12
C PRO A 145 -2.69 -5.35 -7.01
N LEU A 146 -2.83 -6.13 -5.93
CA LEU A 146 -3.72 -5.80 -4.80
C LEU A 146 -3.07 -4.89 -3.75
N HIS A 147 -1.74 -4.77 -3.74
CA HIS A 147 -0.99 -3.94 -2.80
C HIS A 147 -0.48 -2.68 -3.51
N LEU A 148 -1.38 -1.71 -3.71
CA LEU A 148 -1.13 -0.51 -4.53
C LEU A 148 0.00 0.38 -4.00
N ASN A 149 0.26 0.34 -2.69
CA ASN A 149 1.21 1.20 -1.99
C ASN A 149 2.51 0.48 -1.60
N THR A 150 2.78 -0.68 -2.19
CA THR A 150 3.92 -1.54 -1.83
C THR A 150 4.67 -2.01 -3.07
N ILE A 151 6.00 -2.01 -3.00
CA ILE A 151 6.91 -2.65 -3.95
C ILE A 151 7.93 -3.49 -3.19
N GLU A 152 8.44 -4.54 -3.81
CA GLU A 152 9.50 -5.39 -3.25
C GLU A 152 10.59 -5.67 -4.29
N PHE A 153 11.82 -5.87 -3.84
CA PHE A 153 12.95 -6.22 -4.69
C PHE A 153 14.06 -6.87 -3.87
N LEU A 154 14.96 -7.55 -4.56
CA LEU A 154 16.21 -8.09 -3.99
C LEU A 154 17.38 -7.15 -4.31
N TRP A 155 18.36 -7.06 -3.43
CA TRP A 155 19.60 -6.34 -3.71
C TRP A 155 20.77 -6.93 -2.92
N ASP A 156 21.98 -6.68 -3.40
CA ASP A 156 23.21 -7.22 -2.83
C ASP A 156 23.78 -6.22 -1.80
N PRO A 157 23.82 -6.57 -0.51
CA PRO A 157 24.24 -5.65 0.56
C PRO A 157 25.75 -5.34 0.55
N VAL A 158 26.55 -6.03 -0.28
CA VAL A 158 27.97 -5.71 -0.47
C VAL A 158 28.24 -4.84 -1.71
N LYS A 159 27.20 -4.52 -2.48
CA LYS A 159 27.27 -3.65 -3.65
C LYS A 159 26.45 -2.38 -3.45
N ASN A 160 26.74 -1.39 -4.26
CA ASN A 160 25.89 -0.20 -4.35
C ASN A 160 24.57 -0.59 -5.02
N ALA A 161 23.45 -0.22 -4.39
CA ALA A 161 22.13 -0.39 -4.95
C ALA A 161 21.27 0.86 -4.68
N SER A 162 20.44 1.21 -5.66
CA SER A 162 19.43 2.25 -5.52
C SER A 162 18.15 1.87 -6.27
N VAL A 163 17.01 2.21 -5.66
CA VAL A 163 15.68 2.06 -6.25
C VAL A 163 15.11 3.43 -6.54
N PHE A 164 14.58 3.63 -7.75
CA PHE A 164 13.84 4.82 -8.09
C PHE A 164 12.36 4.55 -7.94
N ILE A 165 11.67 5.38 -7.15
CA ILE A 165 10.26 5.23 -6.83
C ILE A 165 9.42 6.39 -7.34
N GLN A 166 8.17 6.13 -7.69
CA GLN A 166 7.17 7.13 -8.05
C GLN A 166 5.99 7.02 -7.09
N VAL A 167 5.60 8.15 -6.48
CA VAL A 167 4.41 8.22 -5.62
C VAL A 167 3.32 8.96 -6.37
N ASN A 168 2.21 8.28 -6.63
CA ASN A 168 1.17 8.76 -7.54
C ASN A 168 -0.05 9.34 -6.83
N CYS A 169 -0.16 9.21 -5.50
CA CYS A 169 -1.19 9.88 -4.73
C CYS A 169 -0.70 11.23 -4.18
N ILE A 170 -1.57 12.24 -4.09
CA ILE A 170 -1.22 13.52 -3.44
C ILE A 170 -1.81 13.61 -2.02
N SER A 171 -1.09 14.31 -1.15
CA SER A 171 -1.45 14.45 0.27
C SER A 171 -2.82 15.10 0.52
N THR A 172 -3.33 15.93 -0.39
CA THR A 172 -4.65 16.59 -0.23
C THR A 172 -5.82 15.74 -0.72
N GLU A 173 -5.59 14.56 -1.30
CA GLU A 173 -6.69 13.67 -1.68
C GLU A 173 -7.32 12.94 -0.49
N PHE A 174 -6.54 12.80 0.57
CA PHE A 174 -6.93 12.10 1.79
C PHE A 174 -7.35 13.07 2.90
N THR A 175 -7.64 14.33 2.55
CA THR A 175 -8.23 15.30 3.47
C THR A 175 -9.77 15.25 3.40
N PRO A 176 -10.49 15.48 4.50
CA PRO A 176 -11.95 15.47 4.51
C PRO A 176 -12.58 16.43 3.49
N ARG A 177 -11.99 17.62 3.30
CA ARG A 177 -12.40 18.52 2.21
C ARG A 177 -11.53 18.23 1.00
N LYS A 178 -12.15 17.60 -0.02
CA LYS A 178 -11.52 17.36 -1.33
C LYS A 178 -11.30 18.63 -2.13
N HIS A 179 -12.07 19.69 -1.85
CA HIS A 179 -11.92 21.01 -2.45
C HIS A 179 -10.87 21.80 -1.63
N GLY A 180 -9.84 22.29 -2.31
CA GLY A 180 -8.58 22.74 -1.71
C GLY A 180 -8.67 23.78 -0.58
N GLY A 181 -7.54 23.97 0.12
CA GLY A 181 -7.42 24.89 1.26
C GLY A 181 -7.07 24.19 2.57
N GLU A 182 -7.24 22.87 2.65
CA GLU A 182 -6.79 22.08 3.80
C GLU A 182 -5.32 21.66 3.68
N LYS A 183 -4.67 21.53 4.84
CA LYS A 183 -3.29 21.02 4.95
C LYS A 183 -3.30 19.54 4.59
N GLY A 184 -2.70 19.18 3.44
CA GLY A 184 -2.56 17.78 3.01
C GLY A 184 -1.94 16.87 4.07
N VAL A 185 -2.37 15.62 4.11
CA VAL A 185 -1.96 14.62 5.10
C VAL A 185 -0.51 14.15 4.84
N PRO A 186 0.34 14.00 5.87
CA PRO A 186 1.66 13.42 5.71
C PRO A 186 1.60 11.89 5.52
N PHE A 187 2.48 11.37 4.68
CA PHE A 187 2.76 9.94 4.55
C PHE A 187 4.11 9.60 5.18
N ARG A 188 4.37 8.31 5.33
CA ARG A 188 5.69 7.76 5.59
C ARG A 188 6.08 6.84 4.43
N ILE A 189 7.28 7.02 3.92
CA ILE A 189 7.93 6.02 3.09
C ILE A 189 8.73 5.14 4.04
N GLN A 190 8.34 3.87 4.15
CA GLN A 190 8.98 2.89 5.00
C GLN A 190 9.69 1.83 4.16
N VAL A 191 10.89 1.45 4.58
CA VAL A 191 11.70 0.39 3.99
C VAL A 191 11.95 -0.67 5.06
N ASP A 192 11.44 -1.86 4.81
CA ASP A 192 11.64 -3.04 5.65
C ASP A 192 12.55 -4.03 4.90
N THR A 193 13.61 -4.52 5.55
CA THR A 193 14.58 -5.45 4.94
C THR A 193 14.57 -6.79 5.66
N PHE A 194 14.68 -7.85 4.86
CA PHE A 194 14.57 -9.24 5.28
C PHE A 194 15.71 -10.09 4.71
N THR A 195 16.20 -11.02 5.51
CA THR A 195 17.12 -12.10 5.13
C THR A 195 16.37 -13.42 4.95
N THR A 196 17.04 -14.42 4.39
CA THR A 196 16.49 -15.76 4.25
C THR A 196 16.48 -16.50 5.58
N ASN A 197 15.39 -17.23 5.86
CA ASN A 197 15.34 -18.22 6.94
C ASN A 197 16.10 -19.51 6.56
N GLU A 198 16.08 -20.50 7.45
CA GLU A 198 16.65 -21.84 7.24
C GLU A 198 16.10 -22.55 5.98
N HIS A 199 14.93 -22.16 5.48
CA HIS A 199 14.29 -22.71 4.28
C HIS A 199 14.60 -21.90 3.01
N GLY A 200 15.43 -20.86 3.08
CA GLY A 200 15.78 -20.01 1.95
C GLY A 200 14.72 -18.96 1.60
N GLU A 201 13.69 -18.77 2.43
CA GLU A 201 12.62 -17.81 2.22
C GLU A 201 12.92 -16.48 2.93
N TYR A 202 12.70 -15.36 2.25
CA TYR A 202 12.96 -14.02 2.79
C TYR A 202 11.91 -13.57 3.84
N MET A 203 11.94 -14.19 5.02
CA MET A 203 10.97 -14.00 6.10
C MET A 203 11.58 -13.49 7.40
N GLU A 204 12.92 -13.52 7.54
CA GLU A 204 13.60 -13.01 8.73
C GLU A 204 13.78 -11.51 8.64
N HIS A 205 13.03 -10.76 9.44
CA HIS A 205 13.16 -9.31 9.50
C HIS A 205 14.49 -8.91 10.15
N VAL A 206 15.20 -7.97 9.54
CA VAL A 206 16.49 -7.48 10.07
C VAL A 206 16.53 -5.99 10.33
N HIS A 207 15.75 -5.18 9.59
CA HIS A 207 15.78 -3.73 9.78
C HIS A 207 14.57 -3.02 9.18
N SER A 208 14.14 -1.95 9.85
CA SER A 208 13.07 -1.06 9.38
C SER A 208 13.46 0.40 9.56
N SER A 209 13.20 1.19 8.53
CA SER A 209 13.44 2.64 8.58
C SER A 209 12.44 3.40 7.72
N SER A 210 12.26 4.67 8.03
CA SER A 210 11.22 5.48 7.40
C SER A 210 11.55 6.97 7.40
N CYS A 211 10.87 7.72 6.54
CA CYS A 211 10.87 9.18 6.59
C CYS A 211 9.47 9.73 6.30
N GLN A 212 9.16 10.90 6.84
CA GLN A 212 7.92 11.60 6.50
C GLN A 212 8.03 12.33 5.17
N VAL A 213 6.97 12.21 4.38
CA VAL A 213 6.84 12.91 3.11
C VAL A 213 5.47 13.58 2.96
N LYS A 214 5.42 14.65 2.17
CA LYS A 214 4.18 15.17 1.59
C LYS A 214 4.30 15.21 0.09
N VAL A 215 3.27 14.69 -0.58
CA VAL A 215 3.23 14.60 -2.03
C VAL A 215 2.33 15.69 -2.57
N PHE A 216 2.86 16.48 -3.48
CA PHE A 216 2.19 17.59 -4.14
C PHE A 216 1.90 17.23 -5.59
N LYS A 217 0.98 17.97 -6.23
CA LYS A 217 0.88 17.97 -7.69
C LYS A 217 2.23 18.31 -8.34
N PRO A 218 2.46 17.95 -9.61
CA PRO A 218 3.71 18.26 -10.31
C PRO A 218 4.17 19.72 -10.12
N LYS A 219 5.47 19.90 -9.87
CA LYS A 219 6.12 21.19 -9.53
C LYS A 219 5.61 21.85 -8.25
N GLY A 220 4.74 21.19 -7.48
CA GLY A 220 4.18 21.72 -6.25
C GLY A 220 5.18 21.66 -5.09
N ALA A 221 5.97 20.60 -5.01
CA ALA A 221 7.03 20.47 -4.02
C ALA A 221 8.10 21.55 -4.19
N ASP A 222 8.53 21.82 -5.43
CA ASP A 222 9.55 22.84 -5.74
C ASP A 222 9.09 24.24 -5.35
N ARG A 223 7.86 24.61 -5.73
CA ARG A 223 7.24 25.88 -5.35
C ARG A 223 7.14 26.01 -3.84
N LYS A 224 6.75 24.94 -3.16
CA LYS A 224 6.62 24.90 -1.70
C LYS A 224 7.97 25.05 -1.01
N LEU A 225 8.99 24.32 -1.45
CA LEU A 225 10.35 24.40 -0.90
C LEU A 225 10.96 25.79 -1.08
N LYS A 226 10.81 26.39 -2.27
CA LYS A 226 11.24 27.77 -2.54
C LYS A 226 10.55 28.76 -1.60
N THR A 227 9.22 28.69 -1.50
CA THR A 227 8.43 29.57 -0.64
C THR A 227 8.84 29.44 0.83
N ASP A 228 9.07 28.21 1.30
CA ASP A 228 9.44 27.96 2.68
C ASP A 228 10.87 28.45 2.98
N ARG A 229 11.80 28.30 2.04
CA ARG A 229 13.16 28.87 2.15
C ARG A 229 13.14 30.40 2.23
N GLU A 230 12.43 31.07 1.30
CA GLU A 230 12.27 32.53 1.34
C GLU A 230 11.62 33.03 2.64
N LYS A 231 10.68 32.26 3.19
CA LYS A 231 10.07 32.56 4.50
C LYS A 231 11.06 32.39 5.65
N MET A 232 11.95 31.38 5.60
CA MET A 232 12.96 31.18 6.64
C MET A 232 14.05 32.24 6.59
N ASP A 233 14.45 32.70 5.40
CA ASP A 233 15.48 33.74 5.26
C ASP A 233 15.02 35.12 5.75
N LYS A 234 13.70 35.38 5.73
CA LYS A 234 13.10 36.59 6.29
C LYS A 234 12.94 36.56 7.82
N LYS A 235 13.17 35.41 8.48
CA LYS A 235 13.05 35.30 9.94
C LYS A 235 14.30 35.84 10.63
N ALA A 236 14.11 36.42 11.82
CA ALA A 236 15.22 36.80 12.69
C ALA A 236 16.08 35.57 13.07
N PRO A 237 17.40 35.72 13.28
CA PRO A 237 18.28 34.60 13.59
C PRO A 237 17.79 33.73 14.76
N GLN A 238 17.34 34.35 15.85
CA GLN A 238 16.79 33.66 17.03
C GLN A 238 15.54 32.82 16.73
N ASP A 239 14.74 33.21 15.75
CA ASP A 239 13.58 32.44 15.32
C ASP A 239 13.96 31.29 14.39
N ARG A 240 15.04 31.42 13.62
CA ARG A 240 15.54 30.35 12.72
C ARG A 240 16.09 29.17 13.51
N GLU A 241 16.72 29.42 14.66
CA GLU A 241 17.24 28.39 15.57
C GLU A 241 16.16 27.43 16.09
N LYS A 242 14.87 27.79 15.99
CA LYS A 242 13.75 26.92 16.39
C LYS A 242 13.43 25.83 15.35
N TYR A 243 14.02 25.90 14.16
CA TYR A 243 13.74 25.03 13.02
C TYR A 243 14.92 24.12 12.69
N GLN A 244 14.62 22.99 12.04
CA GLN A 244 15.64 22.07 11.56
C GLN A 244 16.39 22.65 10.36
N PRO A 245 17.69 22.35 10.23
CA PRO A 245 18.43 22.66 9.02
C PRO A 245 17.85 21.86 7.84
N SER A 246 17.77 22.50 6.68
CA SER A 246 17.45 21.82 5.42
C SER A 246 18.70 21.09 4.90
N HIS A 247 18.49 19.90 4.35
CA HIS A 247 19.50 19.04 3.76
C HIS A 247 19.05 18.66 2.36
N ASP A 248 19.99 18.45 1.44
CA ASP A 248 19.68 18.10 0.04
C ASP A 248 19.15 16.66 -0.12
N THR A 249 19.36 15.83 0.91
CA THR A 249 18.87 14.46 1.00
C THR A 249 18.20 14.20 2.34
N THR A 250 17.25 13.26 2.34
CA THR A 250 16.55 12.81 3.55
C THR A 250 17.08 11.45 3.99
N LEU A 251 17.68 11.41 5.19
CA LEU A 251 18.03 10.17 5.84
C LEU A 251 16.78 9.53 6.46
N LEU A 252 16.52 8.26 6.12
CA LEU A 252 15.47 7.50 6.78
C LEU A 252 15.92 7.12 8.19
N LYS A 253 15.02 7.29 9.17
CA LYS A 253 15.26 6.98 10.58
C LYS A 253 14.65 5.62 10.93
N GLU A 254 15.29 4.92 11.85
CA GLU A 254 14.84 3.62 12.36
C GLU A 254 13.41 3.71 12.91
N CYS A 255 12.62 2.67 12.65
CA CYS A 255 11.24 2.56 13.13
C CYS A 255 10.86 1.10 13.36
N SER A 256 9.69 0.86 13.97
CA SER A 256 9.14 -0.49 14.08
C SER A 256 8.79 -1.08 12.71
N PRO A 257 8.88 -2.40 12.54
CA PRO A 257 8.44 -3.08 11.32
C PRO A 257 6.94 -2.89 11.07
N TRP A 258 6.57 -2.93 9.79
CA TRP A 258 5.19 -2.88 9.34
C TRP A 258 4.65 -4.28 9.02
N PRO A 259 3.39 -4.62 9.38
CA PRO A 259 2.51 -3.87 10.29
C PRO A 259 3.08 -3.91 11.71
N HIS A 260 2.74 -2.91 12.55
CA HIS A 260 3.16 -2.93 13.95
C HIS A 260 2.87 -4.29 14.56
N ALA A 261 3.92 -5.05 14.89
CA ALA A 261 3.78 -6.26 15.65
C ALA A 261 3.12 -5.86 16.97
N LEU A 262 1.87 -6.29 17.18
CA LEU A 262 1.30 -6.33 18.52
C LEU A 262 2.20 -7.31 19.27
N ASN A 263 3.15 -6.80 20.07
CA ASN A 263 4.00 -7.61 20.93
C ASN A 263 3.09 -8.45 21.84
N LEU A 264 2.85 -9.70 21.45
CA LEU A 264 2.19 -10.73 22.25
C LEU A 264 3.16 -11.39 23.25
N THR A 265 4.26 -10.73 23.56
CA THR A 265 5.22 -11.17 24.58
C THR A 265 5.19 -10.18 25.75
N GLY A 266 4.15 -10.30 26.57
CA GLY A 266 4.03 -9.62 27.85
C GLY A 266 4.39 -10.56 29.01
N HIS A 267 5.68 -10.83 29.20
CA HIS A 267 6.18 -11.16 30.54
C HIS A 267 6.30 -9.85 31.32
N SER A 268 5.30 -9.51 32.13
CA SER A 268 5.45 -8.62 33.29
C SER A 268 4.27 -8.78 34.24
N SER A 269 4.64 -9.23 35.44
CA SER A 269 3.80 -9.51 36.58
C SER A 269 3.36 -8.21 37.27
N ALA A 270 2.05 -7.93 37.36
CA ALA A 270 1.42 -7.19 38.45
C ALA A 270 -0.13 -7.31 38.37
N PRO A 271 -0.83 -7.50 39.51
CA PRO A 271 -2.23 -7.90 39.53
C PRO A 271 -3.17 -6.69 39.47
N SER A 272 -4.28 -6.80 38.76
CA SER A 272 -5.39 -5.85 38.83
C SER A 272 -6.62 -6.52 39.47
N PRO A 273 -7.43 -5.77 40.24
CA PRO A 273 -8.30 -6.33 41.27
C PRO A 273 -9.62 -6.87 40.71
N VAL A 274 -10.03 -8.01 41.27
CA VAL A 274 -11.33 -8.64 41.09
C VAL A 274 -12.32 -8.01 42.05
N TYR A 275 -13.50 -7.60 41.53
CA TYR A 275 -14.72 -7.53 42.32
C TYR A 275 -15.89 -8.15 41.53
N HIS A 276 -16.67 -8.92 42.28
CA HIS A 276 -17.63 -9.93 41.88
C HIS A 276 -19.07 -9.41 41.84
N SER A 277 -19.95 -10.05 41.05
CA SER A 277 -21.30 -10.57 41.47
C SER A 277 -21.97 -11.31 40.29
N SER A 278 -21.92 -12.65 40.24
CA SER A 278 -22.95 -13.65 40.68
C SER A 278 -24.23 -13.65 39.83
N SER A 279 -24.69 -14.74 39.19
CA SER A 279 -25.10 -16.02 39.81
C SER A 279 -25.20 -17.22 38.82
N THR A 280 -24.70 -18.37 39.27
CA THR A 280 -24.83 -19.78 38.80
C THR A 280 -26.23 -20.38 39.10
N PRO A 281 -26.54 -21.70 38.96
CA PRO A 281 -26.06 -22.80 38.07
C PRO A 281 -27.20 -23.74 37.55
N CYS A 282 -26.89 -24.70 36.67
CA CYS A 282 -27.41 -26.09 36.77
C CYS A 282 -26.51 -27.08 36.01
N GLY A 283 -26.32 -28.28 36.56
CA GLY A 283 -25.14 -29.12 36.37
C GLY A 283 -25.31 -30.43 35.56
N PHE A 284 -24.15 -30.90 35.06
CA PHE A 284 -23.57 -32.26 34.96
C PHE A 284 -24.36 -33.46 34.35
N PRO A 285 -23.71 -34.58 33.92
CA PRO A 285 -22.27 -34.90 33.87
C PRO A 285 -21.73 -35.54 32.56
N GLU A 286 -20.40 -35.62 32.56
CA GLU A 286 -19.42 -36.53 31.92
C GLU A 286 -19.84 -37.72 31.04
N GLY A 287 -19.02 -37.96 30.02
CA GLY A 287 -18.89 -39.24 29.32
C GLY A 287 -17.67 -39.28 28.40
N ASN A 288 -16.53 -39.75 28.91
CA ASN A 288 -15.34 -40.12 28.13
C ASN A 288 -15.65 -41.28 27.16
N CYS A 289 -15.08 -41.25 25.95
CA CYS A 289 -14.44 -42.40 25.29
C CYS A 289 -13.83 -42.01 23.93
N SER A 290 -12.53 -42.23 23.74
CA SER A 290 -11.93 -42.50 22.42
C SER A 290 -12.09 -44.00 22.09
N PRO A 291 -12.07 -44.40 20.80
CA PRO A 291 -10.81 -44.95 20.26
C PRO A 291 -10.56 -44.69 18.75
N ASN A 292 -9.28 -44.86 18.37
CA ASN A 292 -8.69 -44.90 17.02
C ASN A 292 -9.46 -45.71 15.96
N LYS A 293 -9.43 -45.24 14.69
CA LYS A 293 -8.91 -45.95 13.49
C LYS A 293 -9.07 -45.15 12.17
N GLN A 294 -7.92 -44.89 11.53
CA GLN A 294 -7.54 -45.19 10.13
C GLN A 294 -8.45 -44.80 8.93
N GLU A 295 -7.87 -43.92 8.09
CA GLU A 295 -7.85 -43.80 6.62
C GLU A 295 -9.15 -43.72 5.76
N ASP A 296 -9.14 -42.64 4.96
CA ASP A 296 -9.54 -42.48 3.57
C ASP A 296 -11.01 -42.31 3.13
N LEU A 297 -11.19 -41.14 2.49
CA LEU A 297 -12.06 -40.79 1.36
C LEU A 297 -13.57 -40.90 1.58
N PHE A 298 -14.27 -39.76 1.61
CA PHE A 298 -15.37 -39.47 0.67
C PHE A 298 -15.69 -37.96 0.69
N MET A 299 -15.47 -37.32 -0.46
CA MET A 299 -16.03 -36.01 -0.82
C MET A 299 -17.54 -36.01 -0.54
N THR A 300 -17.98 -35.16 0.38
CA THR A 300 -19.39 -34.80 0.47
C THR A 300 -19.61 -33.58 -0.41
N SER A 301 -20.25 -33.80 -1.56
CA SER A 301 -20.72 -32.79 -2.50
C SER A 301 -21.35 -31.61 -1.76
N CYS A 302 -20.71 -30.44 -1.79
CA CYS A 302 -21.30 -29.23 -1.23
C CYS A 302 -21.85 -28.41 -2.40
N SER A 303 -23.16 -28.51 -2.62
CA SER A 303 -23.89 -27.76 -3.65
C SER A 303 -23.47 -26.28 -3.68
N ASP A 304 -23.37 -25.70 -4.88
CA ASP A 304 -23.16 -24.25 -5.12
C ASP A 304 -24.32 -23.38 -4.60
N HIS A 305 -25.36 -24.00 -4.04
CA HIS A 305 -26.58 -23.33 -3.62
C HIS A 305 -26.64 -23.16 -2.11
N LEU A 306 -26.91 -21.92 -1.68
CA LEU A 306 -27.20 -21.62 -0.29
C LEU A 306 -28.61 -22.13 0.07
N LEU A 307 -28.69 -23.10 0.97
CA LEU A 307 -29.96 -23.68 1.42
C LEU A 307 -30.40 -23.06 2.76
N PRO A 308 -31.71 -22.95 3.04
CA PRO A 308 -32.20 -22.48 4.34
C PRO A 308 -31.70 -23.33 5.53
N SER A 309 -31.37 -24.60 5.30
CA SER A 309 -30.85 -25.52 6.32
C SER A 309 -29.34 -25.39 6.59
N CYS A 310 -28.61 -24.54 5.85
CA CYS A 310 -27.17 -24.34 6.05
C CYS A 310 -26.88 -23.80 7.45
N SER A 311 -25.91 -24.43 8.14
CA SER A 311 -25.40 -23.91 9.40
C SER A 311 -24.65 -22.60 9.19
N PRO A 312 -24.42 -21.78 10.23
CA PRO A 312 -23.57 -20.60 10.11
C PRO A 312 -22.20 -20.92 9.52
N GLN A 313 -21.60 -22.06 9.87
CA GLN A 313 -20.30 -22.49 9.32
C GLN A 313 -20.38 -22.75 7.81
N ASP A 314 -21.46 -23.36 7.33
CA ASP A 314 -21.67 -23.62 5.90
C ASP A 314 -21.92 -22.31 5.13
N THR A 315 -22.70 -21.38 5.72
CA THR A 315 -22.94 -20.04 5.16
C THR A 315 -21.63 -19.27 5.01
N GLN A 316 -20.73 -19.37 6.00
CA GLN A 316 -19.41 -18.74 5.92
C GLN A 316 -18.60 -19.32 4.76
N GLN A 317 -18.54 -20.64 4.62
CA GLN A 317 -17.84 -21.26 3.50
C GLN A 317 -18.44 -20.86 2.15
N TRP A 318 -19.77 -20.74 2.05
CA TRP A 318 -20.45 -20.27 0.86
C TRP A 318 -20.07 -18.83 0.51
N LEU A 319 -20.05 -17.90 1.48
CA LEU A 319 -19.59 -16.52 1.27
C LEU A 319 -18.13 -16.48 0.78
N HIS A 320 -17.26 -17.32 1.34
CA HIS A 320 -15.87 -17.42 0.88
C HIS A 320 -15.77 -17.89 -0.58
N ARG A 321 -16.56 -18.91 -0.98
CA ARG A 321 -16.58 -19.43 -2.35
C ARG A 321 -17.08 -18.41 -3.37
N HIS A 322 -18.11 -17.64 -3.03
CA HIS A 322 -18.69 -16.63 -3.91
C HIS A 322 -18.01 -15.25 -3.83
N ARG A 323 -16.78 -15.18 -3.28
CA ARG A 323 -15.96 -13.96 -3.16
C ARG A 323 -16.60 -12.84 -2.31
N PHE A 324 -17.38 -13.23 -1.30
CA PHE A 324 -17.93 -12.35 -0.27
C PHE A 324 -17.21 -12.49 1.09
N SER A 325 -15.96 -12.99 1.08
CA SER A 325 -15.13 -13.14 2.28
C SER A 325 -14.93 -11.87 3.12
N PRO A 326 -14.95 -10.63 2.59
CA PRO A 326 -14.90 -9.42 3.42
C PRO A 326 -16.09 -9.30 4.39
N TYR A 327 -17.24 -9.90 4.07
CA TYR A 327 -18.46 -9.86 4.87
C TYR A 327 -18.63 -11.06 5.81
N SER A 328 -17.70 -12.02 5.77
CA SER A 328 -17.72 -13.23 6.63
C SER A 328 -17.89 -12.88 8.12
N ARG A 329 -17.18 -11.86 8.61
CA ARG A 329 -17.31 -11.42 10.01
C ARG A 329 -18.67 -10.80 10.34
N LEU A 330 -19.29 -10.11 9.39
CA LEU A 330 -20.60 -9.47 9.59
C LEU A 330 -21.73 -10.51 9.66
N PHE A 331 -21.60 -11.59 8.89
CA PHE A 331 -22.57 -12.68 8.83
C PHE A 331 -22.14 -13.93 9.64
N CYS A 332 -21.22 -13.78 10.61
CA CYS A 332 -20.58 -14.92 11.27
C CYS A 332 -21.54 -15.83 12.04
N SER A 333 -22.68 -15.30 12.49
CA SER A 333 -23.73 -16.03 13.20
C SER A 333 -24.96 -16.33 12.34
N PHE A 334 -24.95 -15.99 11.05
CA PHE A 334 -26.10 -16.13 10.17
C PHE A 334 -26.18 -17.54 9.59
N SER A 335 -27.27 -18.25 9.87
CA SER A 335 -27.63 -19.47 9.14
C SER A 335 -28.03 -19.14 7.70
N GLY A 336 -28.13 -20.17 6.84
CA GLY A 336 -28.60 -19.97 5.46
C GLY A 336 -30.00 -19.35 5.41
N ALA A 337 -30.89 -19.72 6.35
CA ALA A 337 -32.20 -19.10 6.49
C ALA A 337 -32.14 -17.63 6.90
N ASP A 338 -31.18 -17.23 7.74
CA ASP A 338 -31.03 -15.83 8.15
C ASP A 338 -30.57 -14.96 6.99
N LEU A 339 -29.58 -15.44 6.24
CA LEU A 339 -29.03 -14.70 5.11
C LEU A 339 -30.04 -14.59 3.95
N LEU A 340 -30.80 -15.65 3.67
CA LEU A 340 -31.87 -15.66 2.65
C LEU A 340 -33.09 -14.80 3.00
N ARG A 341 -33.28 -14.46 4.29
CA ARG A 341 -34.37 -13.60 4.77
C ARG A 341 -34.09 -12.10 4.60
N MET A 342 -32.84 -11.72 4.33
CA MET A 342 -32.49 -10.31 4.15
C MET A 342 -33.07 -9.72 2.86
N SER A 343 -33.58 -8.49 2.94
CA SER A 343 -34.02 -7.76 1.75
C SER A 343 -32.83 -7.27 0.92
N ARG A 344 -33.08 -6.93 -0.34
CA ARG A 344 -32.06 -6.34 -1.22
C ARG A 344 -31.55 -5.04 -0.62
N GLU A 345 -32.43 -4.24 -0.02
CA GLU A 345 -32.15 -2.96 0.59
C GLU A 345 -31.25 -3.13 1.83
N ASP A 346 -31.52 -4.13 2.69
CA ASP A 346 -30.67 -4.44 3.85
C ASP A 346 -29.25 -4.82 3.41
N LEU A 347 -29.14 -5.64 2.36
CA LEU A 347 -27.84 -6.08 1.84
C LEU A 347 -27.07 -4.93 1.19
N ILE A 348 -27.75 -4.02 0.50
CA ILE A 348 -27.15 -2.79 -0.04
C ILE A 348 -26.68 -1.88 1.10
N GLN A 349 -27.47 -1.75 2.16
CA GLN A 349 -27.10 -0.94 3.32
C GLN A 349 -25.88 -1.52 4.07
N ILE A 350 -25.78 -2.85 4.15
CA ILE A 350 -24.70 -3.53 4.89
C ILE A 350 -23.44 -3.72 4.05
N CYS A 351 -23.58 -4.09 2.77
CA CYS A 351 -22.45 -4.45 1.90
C CYS A 351 -22.05 -3.34 0.92
N GLY A 352 -22.89 -2.32 0.75
CA GLY A 352 -22.78 -1.28 -0.27
C GLY A 352 -23.57 -1.60 -1.55
N PRO A 353 -23.86 -0.61 -2.43
CA PRO A 353 -24.72 -0.79 -3.60
C PRO A 353 -24.26 -1.91 -4.54
N ALA A 354 -22.98 -1.95 -4.90
CA ALA A 354 -22.46 -2.94 -5.85
C ALA A 354 -22.46 -4.36 -5.26
N ASP A 355 -21.87 -4.53 -4.07
CA ASP A 355 -21.73 -5.85 -3.46
C ASP A 355 -23.04 -6.37 -2.86
N GLY A 356 -23.92 -5.49 -2.36
CA GLY A 356 -25.25 -5.86 -1.87
C GLY A 356 -26.16 -6.37 -2.99
N ILE A 357 -26.16 -5.72 -4.17
CA ILE A 357 -26.87 -6.21 -5.35
C ILE A 357 -26.28 -7.54 -5.82
N ARG A 358 -24.94 -7.64 -5.89
CA ARG A 358 -24.27 -8.88 -6.31
C ARG A 358 -24.59 -10.04 -5.37
N LEU A 359 -24.56 -9.82 -4.05
CA LEU A 359 -24.87 -10.81 -3.04
C LEU A 359 -26.34 -11.24 -3.11
N PHE A 360 -27.27 -10.28 -3.20
CA PHE A 360 -28.70 -10.58 -3.36
C PHE A 360 -29.00 -11.44 -4.58
N ASN A 361 -28.43 -11.08 -5.74
CA ASN A 361 -28.61 -11.83 -6.98
C ASN A 361 -27.96 -13.22 -6.92
N THR A 362 -26.79 -13.35 -6.28
CA THR A 362 -26.12 -14.64 -6.09
C THR A 362 -26.93 -15.59 -5.21
N MET A 363 -27.58 -15.06 -4.16
CA MET A 363 -28.48 -15.83 -3.30
C MET A 363 -29.76 -16.24 -4.01
N LYS A 364 -30.39 -15.35 -4.80
CA LYS A 364 -31.63 -15.66 -5.53
C LYS A 364 -31.40 -16.54 -6.75
N GLY A 365 -30.26 -16.44 -7.41
CA GLY A 365 -29.82 -17.39 -8.44
C GLY A 365 -29.58 -18.81 -7.93
N SER A 366 -29.45 -18.97 -6.60
CA SER A 366 -29.26 -20.26 -5.93
C SER A 366 -30.57 -20.93 -5.48
N VAL A 367 -31.72 -20.25 -5.60
CA VAL A 367 -33.06 -20.81 -5.32
C VAL A 367 -33.73 -21.05 -6.67
N GLY A 368 -33.55 -22.25 -7.23
CA GLY A 368 -33.75 -22.51 -8.65
C GLY A 368 -35.19 -22.38 -9.20
N GLY A 369 -35.27 -21.93 -10.46
CA GLY A 369 -36.20 -22.42 -11.48
C GLY A 369 -37.59 -21.78 -11.58
N ILE A 370 -37.81 -21.10 -12.73
CA ILE A 370 -39.10 -20.73 -13.36
C ILE A 370 -39.80 -19.50 -12.75
N PHE A 371 -39.57 -18.30 -13.32
CA PHE A 371 -40.59 -17.52 -14.06
C PHE A 371 -39.96 -16.23 -14.66
N SER A 372 -40.07 -16.13 -15.98
CA SER A 372 -40.14 -14.95 -16.87
C SER A 372 -39.19 -13.75 -16.65
N GLY A 373 -38.11 -13.72 -17.45
CA GLY A 373 -37.93 -12.72 -18.51
C GLY A 373 -37.71 -11.26 -18.10
N GLU A 374 -36.48 -10.92 -17.69
CA GLU A 374 -35.97 -9.53 -17.76
C GLU A 374 -34.43 -9.45 -17.71
N THR A 375 -33.74 -10.44 -18.30
CA THR A 375 -32.26 -10.53 -18.24
C THR A 375 -31.57 -10.15 -19.55
N VAL A 376 -32.20 -9.30 -20.36
CA VAL A 376 -31.58 -8.72 -21.56
C VAL A 376 -31.91 -7.22 -21.62
N PHE A 377 -31.42 -6.43 -20.66
CA PHE A 377 -31.51 -4.96 -20.75
C PHE A 377 -30.29 -4.19 -20.25
N ILE A 378 -29.32 -4.83 -19.57
CA ILE A 378 -28.15 -4.11 -19.03
C ILE A 378 -26.98 -4.08 -20.03
N ASP A 379 -26.87 -5.07 -20.92
CA ASP A 379 -25.79 -5.08 -21.93
C ASP A 379 -26.06 -4.14 -23.13
N SER A 380 -27.31 -3.72 -23.35
CA SER A 380 -27.66 -2.75 -24.40
C SER A 380 -27.51 -1.29 -23.93
N TRP A 381 -27.64 -1.04 -22.62
CA TRP A 381 -27.50 0.31 -22.06
C TRP A 381 -26.04 0.78 -22.07
N PHE A 382 -25.09 -0.14 -21.86
CA PHE A 382 -23.66 0.18 -21.87
C PHE A 382 -23.13 0.43 -23.31
N TYR A 383 -23.67 -0.27 -24.31
CA TYR A 383 -23.27 -0.08 -25.71
C TYR A 383 -23.82 1.19 -26.35
N HIS A 384 -25.00 1.69 -25.93
CA HIS A 384 -25.56 2.93 -26.49
C HIS A 384 -25.02 4.19 -25.82
N THR A 385 -24.48 4.10 -24.59
CA THR A 385 -23.79 5.22 -23.93
C THR A 385 -22.36 5.43 -24.45
N GLU A 386 -21.70 4.41 -25.00
CA GLU A 386 -20.42 4.59 -25.69
C GLU A 386 -20.56 5.31 -27.04
N GLN A 387 -21.73 5.24 -27.69
CA GLN A 387 -21.93 5.83 -29.03
C GLN A 387 -22.41 7.28 -29.02
N LEU A 388 -22.94 7.78 -27.90
CA LEU A 388 -23.35 9.19 -27.71
C LEU A 388 -22.24 10.07 -27.09
N VAL A 389 -21.08 9.50 -26.74
CA VAL A 389 -19.91 10.25 -26.25
C VAL A 389 -18.97 10.64 -27.40
N GLU A 390 -19.12 10.06 -28.59
CA GLU A 390 -18.34 10.45 -29.78
C GLU A 390 -18.89 11.68 -30.52
N ASP A 391 -20.18 12.00 -30.39
CA ASP A 391 -20.79 13.20 -30.98
C ASP A 391 -21.08 14.23 -29.89
N GLY A 392 -20.09 15.07 -29.59
CA GLY A 392 -20.10 16.01 -28.46
C GLY A 392 -21.25 17.03 -28.43
N ASP A 393 -22.32 16.71 -27.71
CA ASP A 393 -23.36 17.65 -27.31
C ASP A 393 -23.69 17.51 -25.81
N GLU A 394 -23.13 18.39 -24.97
CA GLU A 394 -23.28 18.39 -23.50
C GLU A 394 -24.68 18.89 -23.01
N SER A 395 -25.65 19.04 -23.90
CA SER A 395 -26.92 19.73 -23.62
C SER A 395 -28.01 18.84 -22.98
N GLU A 396 -27.99 17.52 -23.16
CA GLU A 396 -29.08 16.63 -22.69
C GLU A 396 -28.80 15.93 -21.34
N MET A 397 -27.58 15.99 -20.80
CA MET A 397 -27.25 15.35 -19.51
C MET A 397 -27.87 16.05 -18.29
N TRP A 398 -28.37 17.28 -18.44
CA TRP A 398 -28.94 18.05 -17.33
C TRP A 398 -30.43 17.79 -17.07
N TRP A 399 -31.15 17.12 -17.97
CA TRP A 399 -32.59 16.85 -17.78
C TRP A 399 -32.91 15.51 -17.11
N LEU A 400 -31.99 14.55 -17.06
CA LEU A 400 -32.24 13.18 -16.55
C LEU A 400 -31.80 12.94 -15.09
N CYS A 401 -31.16 13.91 -14.43
CA CYS A 401 -30.75 13.78 -13.02
C CYS A 401 -31.75 14.35 -12.00
N GLN A 402 -33.00 14.63 -12.40
CA GLN A 402 -34.00 15.21 -11.49
C GLN A 402 -35.27 14.40 -11.26
N GLU A 403 -35.30 13.11 -11.63
CA GLU A 403 -36.36 12.17 -11.22
C GLU A 403 -35.83 10.73 -11.16
N ASN A 404 -35.27 10.36 -10.00
CA ASN A 404 -35.40 9.03 -9.35
C ASN A 404 -34.61 8.96 -8.05
#